data_AF-A0A0N4T5L6-F1
#
_entry.id   AF-A0A0N4T5L6-F1
#
_cell.length_a   1.000
_cell.length_b   1.000
_cell.length_c   1.000
_cell.angle_alpha   90.00
_cell.angle_beta   90.00
_cell.angle_gamma   90.00
#
_symmetry.space_group_name_H-M   'P 1'
#
loop_
_entity.id
_entity.type
_entity.pdbx_description
1 polymer ?
#
loop_
_entity_poly.entity_id
_entity_poly.type
_entity_poly.pdbx_seq_one_letter_code
_entity_poly.pdbx_strand_id
1 'polypeptide(L)'
;MVVRELPDDFTFSQFLAEAAMRLVVIDFYANWCGPCRAISPHIEKTSTQFGINAMPTFVFLCSGREVDRMMGTSVEMLETRIIQQLKESLVATSNERIFLKKFVEYSQRMQIYEDEISQALARSLIPCDKLIQASKVNGRTNKFELVKSLLNWFKTDFFMWTDIPKCELCGQNAEQSKEGFSLEEFSATEEERKWAAYRIEVYKCRKCDTNIRFPRYNNPVKLLETRCGRCGEWANCFALCSRALGFETRWVYDVTDHVWCEIWIEDLDRWVHCDPCENIIDTPLLYEKGWGKNLSYVIAFGLDHVRDVTWRYTFSHFETLTRRNSCREIVLRNFIRVNHFIMEKLNARYASLMSKEKKKEMERRYMKELVEFISPTMQLRDVEEQGRTTGLEEWREQRGETGNGTSTGRVLMPTEKEILSKVFSLEYDCAKDQYRRGVDLIKGWQSLVSKQENVCRVVDQMKNVAYICCQESKANGELCWSFDFGVHKIRNIEFRLDGIKKANGIMKAIICYGDICIMVPPTGELELETIEGSKIDVKIHFSGVDTQLFLINLHSVDYSSFRVKAFFS
;
A
#
# COMPACT_ATOMS: atom_id res chain seq x y z
N MET A 1 6.29 32.24 -46.62
CA MET A 1 6.31 30.77 -46.70
C MET A 1 4.86 30.33 -46.79
N VAL A 2 4.45 29.63 -47.85
CA VAL A 2 3.05 29.20 -47.99
C VAL A 2 2.91 27.89 -47.20
N VAL A 3 2.18 27.93 -46.08
CA VAL A 3 1.82 26.72 -45.33
C VAL A 3 0.61 26.10 -46.01
N ARG A 4 0.69 24.83 -46.41
CA ARG A 4 -0.39 24.10 -47.05
C ARG A 4 -0.76 22.92 -46.15
N GLU A 5 -2.02 22.86 -45.74
CA GLU A 5 -2.54 21.78 -44.90
C GLU A 5 -2.91 20.57 -45.78
N LEU A 6 -2.46 19.38 -45.39
CA LEU A 6 -2.63 18.14 -46.15
C LEU A 6 -3.40 17.14 -45.25
N PRO A 7 -4.71 16.94 -45.48
CA PRO A 7 -5.57 16.23 -44.53
C PRO A 7 -5.47 14.70 -44.60
N ASP A 8 -4.88 14.14 -45.66
CA ASP A 8 -4.84 12.69 -45.91
C ASP A 8 -3.62 12.24 -46.72
N ASP A 9 -3.36 10.93 -46.74
CA ASP A 9 -2.20 10.33 -47.41
C ASP A 9 -2.20 10.55 -48.93
N PHE A 10 -3.39 10.69 -49.53
CA PHE A 10 -3.53 10.90 -50.97
C PHE A 10 -3.03 12.29 -51.37
N THR A 11 -3.54 13.33 -50.69
CA THR A 11 -3.12 14.72 -50.88
C THR A 11 -1.64 14.92 -50.54
N PHE A 12 -1.14 14.22 -49.52
CA PHE A 12 0.28 14.19 -49.19
C PHE A 12 1.15 13.62 -50.31
N SER A 13 0.78 12.45 -50.85
CA SER A 13 1.51 11.79 -51.93
C SER A 13 1.53 12.64 -53.21
N GLN A 14 0.40 13.26 -53.55
CA GLN A 14 0.30 14.17 -54.70
C GLN A 14 1.21 15.40 -54.52
N PHE A 15 1.21 16.01 -53.33
CA PHE A 15 2.04 17.17 -53.05
C PHE A 15 3.55 16.88 -53.15
N LEU A 16 3.99 15.71 -52.66
CA LEU A 16 5.39 15.28 -52.79
C LEU A 16 5.80 15.07 -54.24
N ALA A 17 4.90 14.51 -55.08
CA ALA A 17 5.15 14.36 -56.51
C ALA A 17 5.26 15.73 -57.22
N GLU A 18 4.41 16.69 -56.87
CA GLU A 18 4.43 18.07 -57.40
C GLU A 18 5.67 18.87 -56.97
N ALA A 19 6.18 18.62 -55.75
CA ALA A 19 7.34 19.31 -55.21
C ALA A 19 8.65 18.96 -55.95
N ALA A 20 8.72 17.79 -56.58
CA ALA A 20 9.86 17.28 -57.34
C ALA A 20 11.20 17.42 -56.57
N MET A 21 12.11 18.29 -57.04
CA MET A 21 13.45 18.51 -56.46
C MET A 21 13.51 19.61 -55.39
N ARG A 22 12.37 20.20 -54.99
CA ARG A 22 12.33 21.28 -54.00
C ARG A 22 12.44 20.73 -52.58
N LEU A 23 13.13 21.46 -51.70
CA LEU A 23 13.12 21.16 -50.27
C LEU A 23 11.72 21.35 -49.70
N VAL A 24 11.14 20.29 -49.13
CA VAL A 24 9.86 20.31 -48.44
C VAL A 24 10.10 20.13 -46.95
N VAL A 25 9.51 21.00 -46.13
CA VAL A 25 9.49 20.86 -44.66
C VAL A 25 8.09 20.41 -44.26
N ILE A 26 8.01 19.34 -43.48
CA ILE A 26 6.74 18.68 -43.11
C ILE A 26 6.60 18.76 -41.58
N ASP A 27 5.43 19.19 -41.12
CA ASP A 27 5.05 19.22 -39.71
C ASP A 27 3.84 18.29 -39.50
N PHE A 28 3.95 17.34 -38.56
CA PHE A 28 2.90 16.37 -38.23
C PHE A 28 2.31 16.71 -36.87
N TYR A 29 0.99 16.90 -36.81
CA TYR A 29 0.29 17.19 -35.56
C TYR A 29 -1.09 16.50 -35.49
N ALA A 30 -1.57 16.23 -34.27
CA ALA A 30 -2.83 15.53 -34.03
C ALA A 30 -4.01 16.52 -33.88
N ASN A 31 -4.72 16.80 -34.96
CA ASN A 31 -5.88 17.72 -34.96
C ASN A 31 -7.10 17.21 -34.14
N TRP A 32 -7.15 15.91 -33.84
CA TRP A 32 -8.23 15.28 -33.09
C TRP A 32 -8.03 15.31 -31.57
N CYS A 33 -6.81 15.58 -31.10
CA CYS A 33 -6.51 15.56 -29.66
C CYS A 33 -7.13 16.79 -28.97
N GLY A 34 -8.25 16.58 -28.27
CA GLY A 34 -8.97 17.62 -27.52
C GLY A 34 -8.07 18.41 -26.55
N PRO A 35 -7.29 17.73 -25.67
CA PRO A 35 -6.35 18.40 -24.77
C PRO A 35 -5.30 19.26 -25.49
N CYS A 36 -4.73 18.78 -26.60
CA CYS A 36 -3.76 19.56 -27.39
C CYS A 36 -4.38 20.82 -28.00
N ARG A 37 -5.61 20.74 -28.51
CA ARG A 37 -6.34 21.92 -29.03
C ARG A 37 -6.69 22.92 -27.94
N ALA A 38 -7.06 22.44 -26.76
CA ALA A 38 -7.35 23.31 -25.62
C ALA A 38 -6.10 24.05 -25.12
N ILE A 39 -4.93 23.41 -25.14
CA ILE A 39 -3.68 24.00 -24.62
C ILE A 39 -2.91 24.83 -25.67
N SER A 40 -3.08 24.58 -26.99
CA SER A 40 -2.32 25.25 -28.06
C SER A 40 -2.32 26.78 -27.96
N PRO A 41 -3.47 27.46 -27.78
CA PRO A 41 -3.49 28.93 -27.70
C PRO A 41 -2.71 29.47 -26.49
N HIS A 42 -2.70 28.71 -25.39
CA HIS A 42 -1.93 29.05 -24.20
C HIS A 42 -0.43 28.83 -24.43
N ILE A 43 -0.04 27.71 -25.06
CA ILE A 43 1.35 27.43 -25.41
C ILE A 43 1.89 28.48 -26.39
N GLU A 44 1.15 28.83 -27.44
CA GLU A 44 1.55 29.85 -28.41
C GLU A 44 1.74 31.22 -27.75
N LYS A 45 0.79 31.62 -26.88
CA LYS A 45 0.89 32.87 -26.13
C LYS A 45 2.11 32.89 -25.22
N THR A 46 2.35 31.81 -24.47
CA THR A 46 3.52 31.67 -23.60
C THR A 46 4.82 31.63 -24.41
N SER A 47 4.84 30.88 -25.52
CA SER A 47 5.98 30.79 -26.44
C SER A 47 6.36 32.16 -26.98
N THR A 48 5.37 32.95 -27.42
CA THR A 48 5.57 34.32 -27.90
C THR A 48 6.06 35.24 -26.77
N GLN A 49 5.44 35.15 -25.58
CA GLN A 49 5.82 35.94 -24.42
C GLN A 49 7.28 35.71 -24.01
N PHE A 50 7.78 34.48 -24.10
CA PHE A 50 9.16 34.12 -23.75
C PHE A 50 10.12 34.06 -24.95
N GLY A 51 9.67 34.44 -26.15
CA GLY A 51 10.50 34.43 -27.37
C GLY A 51 11.10 33.07 -27.69
N ILE A 52 10.31 31.99 -27.58
CA ILE A 52 10.77 30.62 -27.79
C ILE A 52 10.87 30.34 -29.30
N ASN A 53 12.10 30.16 -29.79
CA ASN A 53 12.40 29.95 -31.22
C ASN A 53 13.01 28.57 -31.53
N ALA A 54 13.21 27.73 -30.52
CA ALA A 54 13.79 26.40 -30.65
C ALA A 54 13.20 25.42 -29.61
N MET A 55 13.18 24.12 -29.92
CA MET A 55 12.68 23.09 -29.01
C MET A 55 13.77 22.04 -28.69
N PRO A 56 13.89 21.61 -27.41
CA PRO A 56 13.31 22.24 -26.23
C PRO A 56 14.06 23.55 -25.89
N THR A 57 13.33 24.53 -25.34
CA THR A 57 13.92 25.72 -24.70
C THR A 57 13.54 25.73 -23.23
N PHE A 58 14.53 25.86 -22.36
CA PHE A 58 14.37 26.03 -20.92
C PHE A 58 14.60 27.49 -20.57
N VAL A 59 13.61 28.13 -19.96
CA VAL A 59 13.71 29.48 -19.42
C VAL A 59 13.72 29.37 -17.90
N PHE A 60 14.78 29.89 -17.27
CA PHE A 60 14.93 29.84 -15.81
C PHE A 60 14.38 31.13 -15.21
N LEU A 61 13.41 31.01 -14.30
CA LEU A 61 12.73 32.14 -13.68
C LEU A 61 12.97 32.14 -12.16
N CYS A 62 13.41 33.27 -11.62
CA CYS A 62 13.45 33.53 -10.17
C CYS A 62 12.62 34.77 -9.85
N SER A 63 11.67 34.65 -8.93
CA SER A 63 10.74 35.73 -8.54
C SER A 63 10.06 36.42 -9.74
N GLY A 64 9.66 35.61 -10.73
CA GLY A 64 8.98 36.08 -11.94
C GLY A 64 9.89 36.75 -12.99
N ARG A 65 11.21 36.73 -12.82
CA ARG A 65 12.17 37.29 -13.77
C ARG A 65 13.05 36.21 -14.39
N GLU A 66 13.32 36.33 -15.69
CA GLU A 66 14.26 35.46 -16.40
C GLU A 66 15.68 35.70 -15.87
N VAL A 67 16.29 34.66 -15.32
CA VAL A 67 17.66 34.67 -14.80
C VAL A 67 18.64 33.93 -15.70
N ASP A 68 18.15 33.00 -16.52
CA ASP A 68 18.96 32.26 -17.50
C ASP A 68 18.07 31.63 -18.58
N ARG A 69 18.70 31.13 -19.65
CA ARG A 69 18.06 30.42 -20.76
C ARG A 69 18.96 29.32 -21.32
N MET A 70 18.34 28.24 -21.79
CA MET A 70 19.01 27.17 -22.53
C MET A 70 18.16 26.70 -23.71
N MET A 71 18.80 26.42 -24.85
CA MET A 71 18.18 25.76 -26.01
C MET A 71 18.85 24.40 -26.26
N GLY A 72 18.05 23.40 -26.64
CA GLY A 72 18.52 22.06 -26.99
C GLY A 72 18.35 21.01 -25.88
N THR A 73 18.73 19.77 -26.18
CA THR A 73 18.37 18.57 -25.39
C THR A 73 19.45 18.09 -24.39
N SER A 74 20.48 18.89 -24.11
CA SER A 74 21.57 18.45 -23.21
C SER A 74 21.13 18.45 -21.75
N VAL A 75 20.94 17.25 -21.18
CA VAL A 75 20.59 17.09 -19.76
C VAL A 75 21.68 17.65 -18.85
N GLU A 76 22.95 17.42 -19.17
CA GLU A 76 24.08 17.89 -18.36
C GLU A 76 24.18 19.42 -18.32
N MET A 77 23.95 20.09 -19.46
CA MET A 77 23.97 21.55 -19.50
C MET A 77 22.77 22.15 -18.77
N LEU A 78 21.59 21.53 -18.88
CA LEU A 78 20.39 21.92 -18.12
C LEU A 78 20.66 21.83 -16.62
N GLU A 79 21.20 20.71 -16.15
CA GLU A 79 21.56 20.51 -14.74
C GLU A 79 22.58 21.53 -14.24
N THR A 80 23.62 21.79 -15.04
CA THR A 80 24.67 22.75 -14.70
C THR A 80 24.09 24.16 -14.52
N ARG A 81 23.21 24.59 -15.43
CA ARG A 81 22.55 25.90 -15.33
C ARG A 81 21.63 25.99 -14.13
N ILE A 82 20.85 24.96 -13.81
CA ILE A 82 20.02 24.91 -12.59
C ILE A 82 20.90 25.11 -11.35
N ILE A 83 22.02 24.38 -11.24
CA ILE A 83 22.91 24.45 -10.08
C ILE A 83 23.52 25.85 -9.94
N GLN A 84 23.94 26.47 -11.05
CA GLN A 84 24.47 27.83 -11.03
C GLN A 84 23.45 28.83 -10.47
N GLN A 85 22.17 28.68 -10.80
CA GLN A 85 21.11 29.56 -10.28
C GLN A 85 20.80 29.33 -8.79
N LEU A 86 20.97 28.11 -8.28
CA LEU A 86 20.68 27.79 -6.89
C LEU A 86 21.70 28.41 -5.89
N LYS A 87 22.88 28.87 -6.34
CA LYS A 87 23.95 29.49 -5.49
C LYS A 87 24.32 28.70 -4.22
N GLU A 88 23.95 27.42 -4.15
CA GLU A 88 24.17 26.58 -2.98
C GLU A 88 25.43 25.74 -3.18
N SER A 89 26.24 25.61 -2.12
CA SER A 89 27.39 24.70 -2.14
C SER A 89 26.93 23.27 -2.37
N LEU A 90 27.48 22.60 -3.38
CA LEU A 90 27.24 21.17 -3.64
C LEU A 90 27.85 20.25 -2.57
N VAL A 91 28.70 20.79 -1.70
CA VAL A 91 29.33 20.01 -0.63
C VAL A 91 28.30 19.73 0.46
N ALA A 92 28.13 18.43 0.76
CA ALA A 92 27.27 18.00 1.86
C ALA A 92 27.81 18.50 3.21
N THR A 93 26.94 19.14 3.98
CA THR A 93 27.17 19.54 5.37
C THR A 93 27.34 18.30 6.28
N SER A 94 27.83 18.49 7.50
CA SER A 94 27.98 17.38 8.47
C SER A 94 26.66 16.66 8.76
N ASN A 95 25.55 17.40 8.88
CA ASN A 95 24.23 16.83 9.12
C ASN A 95 23.73 16.01 7.92
N GLU A 96 23.91 16.54 6.71
CA GLU A 96 23.59 15.81 5.47
C GLU A 96 24.41 14.53 5.34
N ARG A 97 25.69 14.55 5.70
CA ARG A 97 26.54 13.34 5.71
C ARG A 97 26.03 12.29 6.69
N ILE A 98 25.65 12.69 7.92
CA ILE A 98 25.08 11.78 8.91
C ILE A 98 23.77 11.18 8.40
N PHE A 99 22.91 12.00 7.79
CA PHE A 99 21.66 11.55 7.19
C PHE A 99 21.90 10.52 6.08
N LEU A 100 22.77 10.83 5.11
CA LEU A 100 23.07 9.95 3.98
C LEU A 100 23.81 8.67 4.37
N LYS A 101 24.60 8.69 5.45
CA LYS A 101 25.34 7.51 5.93
C LYS A 101 24.40 6.33 6.23
N LYS A 102 23.20 6.59 6.75
CA LYS A 102 22.17 5.57 7.01
C LYS A 102 21.82 4.77 5.76
N PHE A 103 21.75 5.44 4.61
CA PHE A 103 21.38 4.81 3.33
C PHE A 103 22.49 3.92 2.78
N VAL A 104 23.76 4.20 3.09
CA VAL A 104 24.89 3.37 2.67
C VAL A 104 24.79 1.98 3.32
N GLU A 105 24.47 1.92 4.61
CA GLU A 105 24.33 0.66 5.35
C GLU A 105 23.20 -0.21 4.79
N TYR A 106 22.05 0.41 4.44
CA TYR A 106 20.94 -0.31 3.80
C TYR A 106 21.26 -0.77 2.38
N SER A 107 22.01 0.02 1.62
CA SER A 107 22.43 -0.41 0.28
C SER A 107 23.38 -1.61 0.34
N GLN A 108 24.29 -1.65 1.31
CA GLN A 108 25.20 -2.79 1.50
C GLN A 108 24.46 -4.05 1.94
N ARG A 109 23.39 -3.90 2.74
CA ARG A 109 22.55 -5.01 3.17
C ARG A 109 22.00 -5.83 2.00
N MET A 110 21.69 -5.21 0.86
CA MET A 110 21.10 -5.91 -0.28
C MET A 110 21.93 -7.10 -0.78
N GLN A 111 23.24 -7.08 -0.57
CA GLN A 111 24.14 -8.16 -0.97
C GLN A 111 23.85 -9.48 -0.23
N ILE A 112 23.37 -9.42 1.02
CA ILE A 112 23.09 -10.63 1.81
C ILE A 112 21.93 -11.44 1.23
N TYR A 113 21.00 -10.78 0.53
CA TYR A 113 19.86 -11.46 -0.06
C TYR A 113 20.20 -12.20 -1.36
N GLU A 114 21.38 -11.97 -1.94
CA GLU A 114 21.91 -12.70 -3.10
C GLU A 114 22.78 -13.89 -2.70
N ASP A 115 23.04 -14.08 -1.41
CA ASP A 115 23.79 -15.24 -0.94
C ASP A 115 23.00 -16.52 -1.19
N GLU A 116 23.57 -17.42 -1.99
CA GLU A 116 22.92 -18.65 -2.46
C GLU A 116 22.55 -19.58 -1.30
N ILE A 117 23.39 -19.64 -0.26
CA ILE A 117 23.14 -20.43 0.94
C ILE A 117 21.94 -19.86 1.70
N SER A 118 21.91 -18.55 1.90
CA SER A 118 20.81 -17.83 2.56
C SER A 118 19.49 -18.03 1.82
N GLN A 119 19.49 -17.94 0.48
CA GLN A 119 18.30 -18.21 -0.33
C GLN A 119 17.86 -19.68 -0.25
N ALA A 120 18.79 -20.64 -0.29
CA ALA A 120 18.49 -22.06 -0.16
C ALA A 120 17.86 -22.38 1.21
N LEU A 121 18.38 -21.80 2.29
CA LEU A 121 17.83 -21.92 3.63
C LEU A 121 16.41 -21.34 3.70
N ALA A 122 16.20 -20.13 3.19
CA ALA A 122 14.86 -19.54 3.13
C ALA A 122 13.89 -20.41 2.32
N ARG A 123 14.31 -20.88 1.14
CA ARG A 123 13.51 -21.73 0.26
C ARG A 123 13.14 -23.07 0.90
N SER A 124 14.00 -23.62 1.76
CA SER A 124 13.72 -24.86 2.50
C SER A 124 12.57 -24.72 3.51
N LEU A 125 12.27 -23.49 3.94
CA LEU A 125 11.22 -23.18 4.91
C LEU A 125 9.92 -22.72 4.24
N ILE A 126 10.01 -22.13 3.04
CA ILE A 126 8.84 -21.65 2.29
C ILE A 126 8.10 -22.85 1.68
N PRO A 127 6.77 -22.99 1.87
CA PRO A 127 5.98 -24.05 1.26
C PRO A 127 5.74 -23.77 -0.23
N CYS A 128 6.81 -23.77 -1.03
CA CYS A 128 6.84 -23.29 -2.41
C CYS A 128 5.74 -23.91 -3.28
N ASP A 129 5.56 -25.24 -3.22
CA ASP A 129 4.57 -25.94 -4.05
C ASP A 129 3.13 -25.49 -3.73
N LYS A 130 2.82 -25.30 -2.44
CA LYS A 130 1.51 -24.84 -1.98
C LYS A 130 1.23 -23.42 -2.46
N LEU A 131 2.22 -22.52 -2.34
CA LEU A 131 2.07 -21.12 -2.77
C LEU A 131 1.98 -21.00 -4.30
N ILE A 132 2.80 -21.76 -5.04
CA ILE A 132 2.75 -21.78 -6.51
C ILE A 132 1.41 -22.34 -6.98
N GLN A 133 0.88 -23.38 -6.32
CA GLN A 133 -0.41 -23.94 -6.69
C GLN A 133 -1.57 -22.97 -6.38
N ALA A 134 -1.54 -22.28 -5.24
CA ALA A 134 -2.55 -21.31 -4.83
C ALA A 134 -2.59 -20.05 -5.73
N SER A 135 -1.48 -19.74 -6.41
CA SER A 135 -1.34 -18.56 -7.27
C SER A 135 -1.65 -18.80 -8.74
N LYS A 136 -2.06 -20.02 -9.13
CA LYS A 136 -2.40 -20.31 -10.52
C LYS A 136 -3.72 -19.65 -10.92
N VAL A 137 -3.67 -18.83 -11.97
CA VAL A 137 -4.83 -18.27 -12.66
C VAL A 137 -4.82 -18.80 -14.10
N ASN A 138 -5.92 -19.41 -14.54
CA ASN A 138 -6.00 -20.05 -15.87
C ASN A 138 -4.86 -21.06 -16.15
N GLY A 139 -4.45 -21.80 -15.11
CA GLY A 139 -3.41 -22.84 -15.21
C GLY A 139 -1.96 -22.32 -15.24
N ARG A 140 -1.74 -21.01 -15.25
CA ARG A 140 -0.40 -20.39 -15.19
C ARG A 140 -0.20 -19.68 -13.85
N THR A 141 1.00 -19.73 -13.31
CA THR A 141 1.36 -19.01 -12.08
C THR A 141 1.21 -17.51 -12.31
N ASN A 142 0.33 -16.86 -11.55
CA ASN A 142 0.22 -15.41 -11.53
C ASN A 142 1.18 -14.85 -10.47
N LYS A 143 2.14 -14.03 -10.89
CA LYS A 143 3.18 -13.51 -9.97
C LYS A 143 2.61 -12.62 -8.86
N PHE A 144 1.55 -11.86 -9.14
CA PHE A 144 0.87 -11.04 -8.13
C PHE A 144 0.19 -11.90 -7.06
N GLU A 145 -0.57 -12.91 -7.47
CA GLU A 145 -1.20 -13.85 -6.52
C GLU A 145 -0.16 -14.68 -5.75
N LEU A 146 1.01 -14.95 -6.34
CA LEU A 146 2.10 -15.64 -5.65
C LEU A 146 2.70 -14.77 -4.54
N VAL A 147 2.96 -13.49 -4.81
CA VAL A 147 3.42 -12.53 -3.78
C VAL A 147 2.38 -12.35 -2.68
N LYS A 148 1.10 -12.24 -3.05
CA LYS A 148 -0.01 -12.15 -2.09
C LYS A 148 -0.10 -13.41 -1.21
N SER A 149 0.06 -14.59 -1.80
CA SER A 149 0.10 -15.85 -1.06
C SER A 149 1.31 -15.94 -0.13
N LEU A 150 2.47 -15.43 -0.57
CA LEU A 150 3.68 -15.35 0.24
C LEU A 150 3.50 -14.40 1.43
N LEU A 151 2.94 -13.20 1.23
CA LEU A 151 2.62 -12.25 2.29
C LEU A 151 1.69 -12.88 3.33
N ASN A 152 0.64 -13.55 2.87
CA ASN A 152 -0.31 -14.20 3.75
C ASN A 152 0.38 -15.28 4.60
N TRP A 153 1.08 -16.24 3.96
CA TRP A 153 1.83 -17.28 4.68
C TRP A 153 2.84 -16.69 5.66
N PHE A 154 3.57 -15.64 5.25
CA PHE A 154 4.58 -15.00 6.08
C PHE A 154 3.96 -14.47 7.38
N LYS A 155 2.81 -13.78 7.29
CA LYS A 155 2.11 -13.22 8.45
C LYS A 155 1.34 -14.26 9.27
N THR A 156 0.71 -15.25 8.63
CA THR A 156 -0.21 -16.17 9.33
C THR A 156 0.46 -17.42 9.87
N ASP A 157 1.51 -17.91 9.21
CA ASP A 157 2.08 -19.23 9.51
C ASP A 157 3.57 -19.17 9.89
N PHE A 158 4.32 -18.18 9.41
CA PHE A 158 5.79 -18.19 9.50
C PHE A 158 6.39 -17.25 10.54
N PHE A 159 5.98 -15.97 10.57
CA PHE A 159 6.63 -14.92 11.34
C PHE A 159 5.67 -14.27 12.34
N MET A 160 6.17 -13.96 13.54
CA MET A 160 5.36 -13.47 14.65
C MET A 160 5.75 -12.04 15.05
N TRP A 161 4.74 -11.23 15.38
CA TRP A 161 4.97 -9.88 15.90
C TRP A 161 5.40 -9.98 17.35
N THR A 162 6.38 -9.18 17.76
CA THR A 162 6.89 -9.21 19.14
C THR A 162 7.19 -7.79 19.62
N ASP A 163 6.26 -7.24 20.41
CA ASP A 163 6.50 -6.01 21.15
C ASP A 163 7.27 -6.27 22.44
N ILE A 164 6.94 -7.37 23.13
CA ILE A 164 7.64 -7.82 24.34
C ILE A 164 7.86 -9.34 24.25
N PRO A 165 9.10 -9.85 24.42
CA PRO A 165 9.37 -11.28 24.32
C PRO A 165 8.68 -12.08 25.43
N LYS A 166 8.33 -13.34 25.13
CA LYS A 166 7.79 -14.28 26.12
C LYS A 166 8.88 -14.73 27.09
N CYS A 167 8.52 -14.97 28.35
CA CYS A 167 9.45 -15.59 29.28
C CYS A 167 9.59 -17.09 28.99
N GLU A 168 10.79 -17.56 28.66
CA GLU A 168 11.05 -18.97 28.36
C GLU A 168 10.81 -19.91 29.56
N LEU A 169 10.97 -19.41 30.80
CA LEU A 169 10.81 -20.22 32.00
C LEU A 169 9.35 -20.46 32.40
N CYS A 170 8.48 -19.46 32.28
CA CYS A 170 7.08 -19.57 32.72
C CYS A 170 6.04 -19.42 31.62
N GLY A 171 6.45 -19.15 30.39
CA GLY A 171 5.56 -19.00 29.24
C GLY A 171 4.62 -17.79 29.29
N GLN A 172 4.67 -16.95 30.33
CA GLN A 172 3.83 -15.75 30.39
C GLN A 172 4.25 -14.74 29.32
N ASN A 173 3.25 -14.22 28.61
CA ASN A 173 3.40 -13.04 27.79
C ASN A 173 3.64 -11.85 28.73
N ALA A 174 4.80 -11.22 28.58
CA ALA A 174 5.22 -10.06 29.34
C ALA A 174 4.26 -8.84 29.20
N GLU A 175 3.37 -8.85 28.22
CA GLU A 175 2.28 -7.89 28.02
C GLU A 175 1.30 -7.79 29.22
N GLN A 176 1.21 -8.82 30.07
CA GLN A 176 0.36 -8.79 31.27
C GLN A 176 0.92 -7.99 32.45
N SER A 177 2.16 -7.46 32.38
CA SER A 177 2.74 -6.67 33.46
C SER A 177 3.59 -5.49 32.95
N LYS A 178 2.93 -4.47 32.39
CA LYS A 178 3.56 -3.24 31.86
C LYS A 178 4.47 -2.50 32.84
N GLU A 179 4.23 -2.64 34.14
CA GLU A 179 4.96 -1.87 35.16
C GLU A 179 6.36 -2.45 35.49
N GLY A 180 6.76 -3.60 34.92
CA GLY A 180 7.87 -4.42 35.43
C GLY A 180 9.20 -4.39 34.70
N PHE A 181 9.31 -3.59 33.65
CA PHE A 181 10.44 -3.65 32.73
C PHE A 181 11.27 -2.36 32.82
N SER A 182 12.52 -2.46 33.28
CA SER A 182 13.53 -1.41 33.16
C SER A 182 14.50 -1.76 32.01
N LEU A 183 14.70 -0.83 31.08
CA LEU A 183 15.76 -0.93 30.08
C LEU A 183 17.10 -0.76 30.80
N GLU A 184 17.89 -1.83 30.84
CA GLU A 184 19.29 -1.78 31.29
C GLU A 184 20.20 -1.89 30.07
N GLU A 185 21.26 -1.07 30.02
CA GLU A 185 22.26 -1.13 28.94
C GLU A 185 23.13 -2.38 29.12
N PHE A 186 22.81 -3.43 28.37
CA PHE A 186 23.67 -4.60 28.23
C PHE A 186 24.38 -4.59 26.88
N SER A 187 25.67 -4.91 26.90
CA SER A 187 26.42 -5.13 25.67
C SER A 187 25.94 -6.39 24.96
N ALA A 188 25.99 -6.35 23.62
CA ALA A 188 25.76 -7.51 22.79
C ALA A 188 26.86 -8.56 23.05
N THR A 189 26.45 -9.80 23.27
CA THR A 189 27.36 -10.95 23.35
C THR A 189 28.11 -11.13 22.04
N GLU A 190 29.18 -11.93 22.05
CA GLU A 190 29.92 -12.26 20.83
C GLU A 190 29.03 -12.98 19.80
N GLU A 191 28.16 -13.87 20.27
CA GLU A 191 27.19 -14.59 19.44
C GLU A 191 26.12 -13.66 18.85
N GLU A 192 25.57 -12.73 19.63
CA GLU A 192 24.61 -11.74 19.13
C GLU A 192 25.25 -10.81 18.07
N ARG A 193 26.49 -10.40 18.29
CA ARG A 193 27.24 -9.57 17.32
C ARG A 193 27.55 -10.32 16.03
N LYS A 194 27.81 -11.63 16.09
CA LYS A 194 27.98 -12.49 14.91
C LYS A 194 26.75 -12.45 13.99
N TRP A 195 25.56 -12.30 14.57
CA TRP A 195 24.29 -12.18 13.83
C TRP A 195 23.83 -10.73 13.64
N ALA A 196 24.75 -9.76 13.75
CA ALA A 196 24.49 -8.33 13.55
C ALA A 196 23.39 -7.75 14.46
N ALA A 197 23.25 -8.26 15.68
CA ALA A 197 22.46 -7.61 16.73
C ALA A 197 23.33 -6.63 17.52
N TYR A 198 23.22 -5.34 17.19
CA TYR A 198 23.93 -4.25 17.89
C TYR A 198 23.10 -3.61 19.00
N ARG A 199 21.78 -3.76 18.95
CA ARG A 199 20.83 -3.27 19.94
C ARG A 199 20.18 -4.47 20.63
N ILE A 200 20.29 -4.51 21.95
CA ILE A 200 19.67 -5.54 22.78
C ILE A 200 18.66 -4.86 23.70
N GLU A 201 17.40 -5.29 23.64
CA GLU A 201 16.39 -4.88 24.59
C GLU A 201 16.34 -5.93 25.70
N VAL A 202 16.44 -5.53 26.98
CA VAL A 202 16.41 -6.47 28.11
C VAL A 202 15.15 -6.22 28.93
N TYR A 203 14.45 -7.31 29.23
CA TYR A 203 13.13 -7.32 29.84
C TYR A 203 13.14 -8.20 31.10
N LYS A 204 12.82 -7.67 32.30
CA LYS A 204 12.73 -8.47 33.53
C LYS A 204 11.35 -9.11 33.75
N CYS A 205 11.28 -10.44 33.80
CA CYS A 205 10.05 -11.15 34.13
C CYS A 205 9.72 -11.02 35.63
N ARG A 206 8.62 -10.36 35.98
CA ARG A 206 8.19 -10.19 37.38
C ARG A 206 7.83 -11.49 38.11
N LYS A 207 7.44 -12.55 37.39
CA LYS A 207 7.08 -13.84 37.98
C LYS A 207 8.29 -14.72 38.30
N CYS A 208 9.31 -14.70 37.45
CA CYS A 208 10.50 -15.55 37.58
C CYS A 208 11.76 -14.78 37.98
N ASP A 209 11.64 -13.46 38.15
CA ASP A 209 12.74 -12.50 38.35
C ASP A 209 13.90 -12.61 37.34
N THR A 210 13.62 -13.18 36.16
CA THR A 210 14.63 -13.52 35.15
C THR A 210 14.68 -12.45 34.06
N ASN A 211 15.89 -12.10 33.64
CA ASN A 211 16.12 -11.21 32.50
C ASN A 211 15.92 -11.95 31.17
N ILE A 212 15.06 -11.42 30.33
CA ILE A 212 14.75 -11.87 28.97
C ILE A 212 15.47 -10.93 28.01
N ARG A 213 16.35 -11.48 27.18
CA ARG A 213 17.06 -10.71 26.15
C ARG A 213 16.26 -10.75 24.86
N PHE A 214 16.13 -9.59 24.20
CA PHE A 214 15.54 -9.46 22.88
C PHE A 214 16.52 -8.76 21.95
N PRO A 215 17.43 -9.53 21.33
CA PRO A 215 18.39 -9.01 20.37
C PRO A 215 17.69 -8.58 19.08
N ARG A 216 17.97 -7.35 18.61
CA ARG A 216 17.47 -6.83 17.34
C ARG A 216 18.37 -7.27 16.20
N TYR A 217 18.19 -8.50 15.73
CA TYR A 217 19.02 -9.12 14.69
C TYR A 217 18.83 -8.47 13.32
N ASN A 218 19.95 -8.13 12.65
CA ASN A 218 19.93 -7.62 11.28
C ASN A 218 20.33 -8.68 10.23
N ASN A 219 20.79 -9.86 10.65
CA ASN A 219 21.07 -10.96 9.73
C ASN A 219 19.77 -11.74 9.42
N PRO A 220 19.28 -11.77 8.16
CA PRO A 220 18.02 -12.40 7.82
C PRO A 220 18.03 -13.93 7.97
N VAL A 221 19.19 -14.60 7.90
CA VAL A 221 19.29 -16.04 8.16
C VAL A 221 18.98 -16.34 9.62
N LYS A 222 19.43 -15.51 10.57
CA LYS A 222 19.05 -15.66 11.98
C LYS A 222 17.54 -15.45 12.17
N LEU A 223 16.94 -14.56 11.39
CA LEU A 223 15.50 -14.31 11.44
C LEU A 223 14.65 -15.48 10.94
N LEU A 224 15.18 -16.32 10.04
CA LEU A 224 14.52 -17.59 9.65
C LEU A 224 14.37 -18.57 10.83
N GLU A 225 15.28 -18.47 11.81
CA GLU A 225 15.27 -19.26 13.04
C GLU A 225 14.41 -18.61 14.12
N THR A 226 14.61 -17.33 14.41
CA THR A 226 13.88 -16.64 15.50
C THR A 226 12.40 -16.42 15.16
N ARG A 227 12.08 -16.22 13.88
CA ARG A 227 10.72 -16.06 13.35
C ARG A 227 9.87 -15.01 14.07
N CYS A 228 10.52 -13.99 14.62
CA CYS A 228 9.85 -12.96 15.38
C CYS A 228 10.59 -11.62 15.31
N GLY A 229 9.86 -10.54 15.58
CA GLY A 229 10.40 -9.19 15.62
C GLY A 229 9.36 -8.11 15.38
N ARG A 230 9.84 -6.92 15.00
CA ARG A 230 9.00 -5.78 14.58
C ARG A 230 9.22 -5.49 13.10
N CYS A 231 8.70 -4.39 12.57
CA CYS A 231 8.73 -4.10 11.13
C CYS A 231 10.11 -4.24 10.47
N GLY A 232 11.18 -3.86 11.18
CA GLY A 232 12.58 -4.08 10.79
C GLY A 232 12.90 -5.53 10.43
N GLU A 233 12.69 -6.44 11.37
CA GLU A 233 12.95 -7.87 11.21
C GLU A 233 11.99 -8.52 10.18
N TRP A 234 10.72 -8.12 10.21
CA TRP A 234 9.70 -8.59 9.27
C TRP A 234 10.08 -8.29 7.82
N ALA A 235 10.36 -7.02 7.49
CA ALA A 235 10.74 -6.62 6.15
C ALA A 235 12.08 -7.24 5.70
N ASN A 236 13.04 -7.37 6.63
CA ASN A 236 14.35 -7.98 6.35
C ASN A 236 14.22 -9.47 5.99
N CYS A 237 13.51 -10.25 6.81
CA CYS A 237 13.31 -11.67 6.54
C CYS A 237 12.42 -11.91 5.31
N PHE A 238 11.37 -11.10 5.12
CA PHE A 238 10.49 -11.18 3.95
C PHE A 238 11.24 -10.87 2.65
N ALA A 239 12.17 -9.91 2.65
CA ALA A 239 13.01 -9.61 1.50
C ALA A 239 13.84 -10.83 1.08
N LEU A 240 14.46 -11.54 2.04
CA LEU A 240 15.18 -12.79 1.76
C LEU A 240 14.26 -13.87 1.16
N CYS A 241 13.07 -14.06 1.74
CA CYS A 241 12.08 -15.02 1.21
C CYS A 241 11.64 -14.69 -0.23
N SER A 242 11.44 -13.40 -0.52
CA SER A 242 11.05 -12.92 -1.84
C SER A 242 12.16 -13.17 -2.88
N ARG A 243 13.42 -12.86 -2.52
CA ARG A 243 14.59 -13.16 -3.35
C ARG A 243 14.77 -14.66 -3.57
N ALA A 244 14.56 -15.50 -2.55
CA ALA A 244 14.63 -16.96 -2.65
C ALA A 244 13.56 -17.59 -3.58
N LEU A 245 12.45 -16.88 -3.82
CA LEU A 245 11.45 -17.25 -4.83
C LEU A 245 11.75 -16.66 -6.23
N GLY A 246 12.83 -15.90 -6.37
CA GLY A 246 13.30 -15.35 -7.64
C GLY A 246 12.74 -13.96 -7.98
N PHE A 247 12.04 -13.29 -7.06
CA PHE A 247 11.48 -11.96 -7.31
C PHE A 247 12.53 -10.87 -7.18
N GLU A 248 12.64 -9.94 -8.14
CA GLU A 248 13.42 -8.71 -7.91
C GLU A 248 12.75 -7.94 -6.77
N THR A 249 13.52 -7.63 -5.73
CA THR A 249 13.00 -7.07 -4.48
C THR A 249 13.82 -5.85 -4.09
N ARG A 250 13.14 -4.78 -3.70
CA ARG A 250 13.73 -3.63 -3.00
C ARG A 250 13.36 -3.67 -1.54
N TRP A 251 14.30 -3.32 -0.69
CA TRP A 251 14.03 -3.00 0.71
C TRP A 251 13.77 -1.48 0.81
N VAL A 252 12.66 -1.08 1.43
CA VAL A 252 12.19 0.31 1.41
C VAL A 252 12.23 0.87 2.83
N TYR A 253 12.82 2.05 2.97
CA TYR A 253 12.99 2.74 4.24
C TYR A 253 12.29 4.09 4.22
N ASP A 254 11.34 4.25 5.14
CA ASP A 254 10.73 5.52 5.49
C ASP A 254 11.43 6.07 6.74
N VAL A 255 11.94 7.30 6.65
CA VAL A 255 12.66 7.96 7.74
C VAL A 255 11.80 8.20 8.98
N THR A 256 10.47 8.08 8.88
CA THR A 256 9.51 8.17 10.00
C THR A 256 9.28 6.82 10.70
N ASP A 257 10.35 6.01 10.73
CA ASP A 257 10.47 4.75 11.48
C ASP A 257 9.53 3.63 10.99
N HIS A 258 9.52 3.39 9.68
CA HIS A 258 8.86 2.21 9.09
C HIS A 258 9.63 1.68 7.89
N VAL A 259 9.48 0.38 7.64
CA VAL A 259 10.16 -0.33 6.54
C VAL A 259 9.27 -1.39 5.94
N TRP A 260 9.44 -1.63 4.64
CA TRP A 260 8.68 -2.61 3.89
C TRP A 260 9.47 -3.06 2.64
N CYS A 261 8.81 -3.72 1.68
CA CYS A 261 9.44 -4.17 0.44
C CYS A 261 8.68 -3.67 -0.80
N GLU A 262 9.38 -3.52 -1.92
CA GLU A 262 8.76 -3.47 -3.24
C GLU A 262 9.20 -4.69 -4.04
N ILE A 263 8.28 -5.30 -4.79
CA ILE A 263 8.56 -6.44 -5.65
C ILE A 263 8.25 -6.06 -7.10
N TRP A 264 9.18 -6.32 -8.02
CA TRP A 264 8.92 -6.16 -9.44
C TRP A 264 8.02 -7.28 -9.94
N ILE A 265 6.89 -6.91 -10.55
CA ILE A 265 5.98 -7.88 -11.17
C ILE A 265 5.95 -7.63 -12.67
N GLU A 266 6.57 -8.54 -13.42
CA GLU A 266 6.70 -8.45 -14.88
C GLU A 266 5.36 -8.29 -15.60
N ASP A 267 4.33 -9.02 -15.16
CA ASP A 267 2.99 -8.97 -15.77
C ASP A 267 2.30 -7.60 -15.59
N LEU A 268 2.65 -6.88 -14.51
CA LEU A 268 2.16 -5.53 -14.24
C LEU A 268 3.12 -4.45 -14.73
N ASP A 269 4.33 -4.86 -15.13
CA ASP A 269 5.42 -4.02 -15.62
C ASP A 269 5.73 -2.81 -14.72
N ARG A 270 5.73 -3.05 -13.39
CA ARG A 270 6.02 -2.05 -12.35
C ARG A 270 6.44 -2.68 -11.03
N TRP A 271 6.99 -1.83 -10.15
CA TRP A 271 7.20 -2.15 -8.74
C TRP A 271 5.87 -2.14 -8.00
N VAL A 272 5.68 -3.14 -7.15
CA VAL A 272 4.47 -3.32 -6.34
C VAL A 272 4.83 -3.24 -4.87
N HIS A 273 4.19 -2.31 -4.18
CA HIS A 273 4.29 -2.15 -2.73
C HIS A 273 3.90 -3.44 -2.00
N CYS A 274 4.71 -3.88 -1.03
CA CYS A 274 4.44 -5.06 -0.21
C CYS A 274 4.83 -4.78 1.26
N ASP A 275 3.84 -4.72 2.15
CA ASP A 275 4.06 -4.65 3.60
C ASP A 275 3.75 -6.02 4.25
N PRO A 276 4.77 -6.81 4.63
CA PRO A 276 4.57 -8.10 5.27
C PRO A 276 3.97 -8.00 6.67
N CYS A 277 4.22 -6.91 7.40
CA CYS A 277 3.70 -6.72 8.75
C CYS A 277 2.19 -6.54 8.72
N GLU A 278 1.70 -5.84 7.70
CA GLU A 278 0.28 -5.58 7.52
C GLU A 278 -0.43 -6.65 6.68
N ASN A 279 0.32 -7.49 5.94
CA ASN A 279 -0.21 -8.38 4.89
C ASN A 279 -0.98 -7.58 3.83
N ILE A 280 -0.34 -6.50 3.37
CA ILE A 280 -0.86 -5.57 2.38
C ILE A 280 0.02 -5.61 1.15
N ILE A 281 -0.62 -5.63 -0.02
CA ILE A 281 0.02 -5.54 -1.33
C ILE A 281 -0.61 -4.40 -2.11
N ASP A 282 0.20 -3.72 -2.90
CA ASP A 282 -0.19 -2.70 -3.87
C ASP A 282 -1.05 -1.55 -3.33
N THR A 283 -0.86 -1.20 -2.06
CA THR A 283 -1.60 -0.12 -1.38
C THR A 283 -0.62 0.93 -0.86
N PRO A 284 0.05 1.71 -1.74
CA PRO A 284 1.15 2.58 -1.33
C PRO A 284 0.69 3.76 -0.47
N LEU A 285 -0.52 4.29 -0.63
CA LEU A 285 -0.97 5.40 0.23
C LEU A 285 -1.52 4.94 1.60
N LEU A 286 -1.36 3.66 1.95
CA LEU A 286 -1.68 3.14 3.29
C LEU A 286 -1.09 4.02 4.41
N TYR A 287 0.14 4.48 4.22
CA TYR A 287 0.85 5.21 5.27
C TYR A 287 0.39 6.65 5.40
N GLU A 288 0.28 7.39 4.29
CA GLU A 288 -0.13 8.80 4.34
C GLU A 288 -1.64 8.93 4.58
N LYS A 289 -2.48 8.19 3.83
CA LYS A 289 -3.94 8.29 3.93
C LYS A 289 -4.53 7.40 5.01
N GLY A 290 -4.04 6.17 5.13
CA GLY A 290 -4.58 5.20 6.08
C GLY A 290 -4.13 5.50 7.51
N TRP A 291 -2.82 5.65 7.71
CA TRP A 291 -2.23 5.89 9.03
C TRP A 291 -2.06 7.38 9.36
N GLY A 292 -2.27 8.30 8.40
CA GLY A 292 -2.07 9.73 8.63
C GLY A 292 -0.59 10.12 8.81
N LYS A 293 0.37 9.31 8.33
CA LYS A 293 1.79 9.61 8.49
C LYS A 293 2.20 10.84 7.68
N ASN A 294 2.92 11.74 8.34
CA ASN A 294 3.58 12.87 7.70
C ASN A 294 4.91 12.46 7.07
N LEU A 295 4.84 11.75 5.95
CA LEU A 295 6.03 11.26 5.24
C LEU A 295 6.90 12.41 4.71
N SER A 296 8.20 12.16 4.60
CA SER A 296 9.20 13.11 4.06
C SER A 296 10.18 12.45 3.09
N TYR A 297 10.88 11.40 3.52
CA TYR A 297 11.81 10.65 2.68
C TYR A 297 11.52 9.16 2.75
N VAL A 298 11.22 8.56 1.61
CA VAL A 298 11.08 7.10 1.43
C VAL A 298 12.06 6.65 0.36
N ILE A 299 13.07 5.89 0.77
CA ILE A 299 14.18 5.46 -0.10
C ILE A 299 14.13 3.95 -0.28
N ALA A 300 14.13 3.50 -1.53
CA ALA A 300 14.19 2.10 -1.89
C ALA A 300 15.60 1.67 -2.29
N PHE A 301 16.01 0.51 -1.79
CA PHE A 301 17.31 -0.10 -2.00
C PHE A 301 17.12 -1.41 -2.76
N GLY A 302 17.58 -1.44 -4.01
CA GLY A 302 17.69 -2.63 -4.84
C GLY A 302 19.15 -3.10 -4.93
N LEU A 303 19.38 -4.23 -5.62
CA LEU A 303 20.72 -4.79 -5.80
C LEU A 303 21.64 -3.90 -6.65
N ASP A 304 21.08 -3.20 -7.64
CA ASP A 304 21.81 -2.41 -8.65
C ASP A 304 21.39 -0.92 -8.67
N HIS A 305 20.48 -0.52 -7.77
CA HIS A 305 20.03 0.85 -7.70
C HIS A 305 19.54 1.25 -6.31
N VAL A 306 19.70 2.54 -6.00
CA VAL A 306 18.99 3.23 -4.94
C VAL A 306 18.04 4.22 -5.61
N ARG A 307 16.81 4.35 -5.09
CA ARG A 307 15.78 5.23 -5.66
C ARG A 307 15.06 5.98 -4.56
N ASP A 308 14.82 7.26 -4.78
CA ASP A 308 13.85 8.02 -3.98
C ASP A 308 12.45 7.67 -4.50
N VAL A 309 11.70 6.92 -3.70
CA VAL A 309 10.35 6.45 -4.02
C VAL A 309 9.30 7.19 -3.21
N THR A 310 9.67 8.28 -2.50
CA THR A 310 8.77 9.09 -1.67
C THR A 310 7.45 9.36 -2.37
N TRP A 311 7.54 9.78 -3.62
CA TRP A 311 6.40 10.23 -4.41
C TRP A 311 5.35 9.15 -4.64
N ARG A 312 5.70 7.86 -4.57
CA ARG A 312 4.74 6.74 -4.64
C ARG A 312 3.85 6.65 -3.41
N TYR A 313 4.40 7.01 -2.24
CA TYR A 313 3.77 6.83 -0.93
C TYR A 313 3.13 8.12 -0.41
N THR A 314 3.26 9.22 -1.16
CA THR A 314 2.70 10.53 -0.82
C THR A 314 1.82 11.02 -1.96
N PHE A 315 0.60 11.41 -1.65
CA PHE A 315 -0.33 12.07 -2.55
C PHE A 315 -0.16 13.59 -2.48
N SER A 316 0.10 14.14 -1.29
CA SER A 316 0.31 15.58 -1.08
C SER A 316 1.79 15.98 -1.27
N HIS A 317 2.27 15.99 -2.52
CA HIS A 317 3.69 16.25 -2.84
C HIS A 317 4.19 17.60 -2.33
N PHE A 318 3.40 18.66 -2.44
CA PHE A 318 3.80 19.99 -1.97
C PHE A 318 3.99 20.04 -0.46
N GLU A 319 3.09 19.41 0.31
CA GLU A 319 3.25 19.32 1.76
C GLU A 319 4.44 18.44 2.14
N THR A 320 4.67 17.36 1.38
CA THR A 320 5.84 16.50 1.55
C THR A 320 7.14 17.29 1.38
N LEU A 321 7.22 18.15 0.35
CA LEU A 321 8.37 19.02 0.12
C LEU A 321 8.67 19.95 1.30
N THR A 322 7.65 20.49 1.99
CA THR A 322 7.90 21.37 3.15
C THR A 322 8.51 20.63 4.35
N ARG A 323 8.38 19.30 4.39
CA ARG A 323 8.94 18.43 5.44
C ARG A 323 10.32 17.89 5.08
N ARG A 324 10.78 18.03 3.84
CA ARG A 324 12.05 17.50 3.33
C ARG A 324 13.23 18.42 3.65
N ASN A 325 13.54 18.51 4.95
CA ASN A 325 14.52 19.45 5.48
C ASN A 325 15.81 18.79 6.00
N SER A 326 15.93 17.46 5.94
CA SER A 326 17.10 16.73 6.44
C SER A 326 18.30 16.74 5.48
N CYS A 327 18.03 16.88 4.19
CA CYS A 327 19.04 16.94 3.14
C CYS A 327 18.53 17.76 1.97
N ARG A 328 19.37 18.64 1.42
CA ARG A 328 19.02 19.37 0.20
C ARG A 328 18.82 18.40 -0.95
N GLU A 329 17.77 18.61 -1.75
CA GLU A 329 17.42 17.72 -2.87
C GLU A 329 18.58 17.47 -3.84
N ILE A 330 19.39 18.51 -4.09
CA ILE A 330 20.56 18.38 -4.96
C ILE A 330 21.60 17.42 -4.39
N VAL A 331 21.82 17.46 -3.07
CA VAL A 331 22.79 16.61 -2.37
C VAL A 331 22.28 15.16 -2.33
N LEU A 332 20.99 14.95 -2.05
CA LEU A 332 20.35 13.64 -2.08
C LEU A 332 20.39 13.02 -3.50
N ARG A 333 20.02 13.81 -4.53
CA ARG A 333 20.08 13.36 -5.93
C ARG A 333 21.48 12.95 -6.33
N ASN A 334 22.49 13.75 -5.97
CA ASN A 334 23.89 13.42 -6.26
C ASN A 334 24.32 12.13 -5.55
N PHE A 335 23.92 11.94 -4.29
CA PHE A 335 24.16 10.70 -3.56
C PHE A 335 23.54 9.50 -4.28
N ILE A 336 22.28 9.59 -4.72
CA ILE A 336 21.60 8.52 -5.44
C ILE A 336 22.29 8.20 -6.77
N ARG A 337 22.68 9.23 -7.54
CA ARG A 337 23.40 9.05 -8.81
C ARG A 337 24.76 8.38 -8.61
N VAL A 338 25.51 8.81 -7.60
CA VAL A 338 26.82 8.22 -7.27
C VAL A 338 26.66 6.78 -6.81
N ASN A 339 25.68 6.47 -5.95
CA ASN A 339 25.42 5.09 -5.54
C ASN A 339 25.03 4.21 -6.72
N HIS A 340 24.18 4.70 -7.62
CA HIS A 340 23.84 3.96 -8.83
C HIS A 340 25.09 3.65 -9.67
N PHE A 341 25.97 4.63 -9.87
CA PHE A 341 27.23 4.43 -10.59
C PHE A 341 28.20 3.48 -9.88
N ILE A 342 28.33 3.61 -8.56
CA ILE A 342 29.16 2.71 -7.75
C ILE A 342 28.61 1.28 -7.82
N MET A 343 27.30 1.10 -7.69
CA MET A 343 26.67 -0.22 -7.77
C MET A 343 26.83 -0.83 -9.16
N GLU A 344 26.66 -0.03 -10.22
CA GLU A 344 26.95 -0.47 -11.61
C GLU A 344 28.40 -0.96 -11.75
N LYS A 345 29.37 -0.26 -11.14
CA LYS A 345 30.79 -0.62 -11.17
C LYS A 345 31.17 -1.79 -10.28
N LEU A 346 30.69 -1.85 -9.03
CA LEU A 346 30.97 -2.93 -8.08
C LEU A 346 30.35 -4.24 -8.57
N ASN A 347 29.20 -4.14 -9.20
CA ASN A 347 28.59 -5.26 -9.90
C ASN A 347 29.33 -5.61 -11.18
N ALA A 348 30.59 -5.21 -11.46
CA ALA A 348 31.33 -5.54 -12.68
C ALA A 348 31.35 -7.03 -13.05
N ARG A 349 31.23 -7.94 -12.06
CA ARG A 349 31.06 -9.39 -12.27
C ARG A 349 29.67 -9.76 -12.83
N TYR A 350 28.64 -8.98 -12.50
CA TYR A 350 27.31 -8.96 -13.13
C TYR A 350 27.25 -8.02 -14.35
N ALA A 351 28.03 -6.95 -14.41
CA ALA A 351 28.01 -5.93 -15.48
C ALA A 351 28.67 -6.44 -16.76
N SER A 352 29.58 -7.42 -16.68
CA SER A 352 30.02 -8.21 -17.82
C SER A 352 28.89 -9.07 -18.43
N LEU A 353 27.83 -9.36 -17.65
CA LEU A 353 26.58 -10.03 -18.06
C LEU A 353 25.43 -9.05 -18.30
N MET A 354 25.55 -7.78 -17.90
CA MET A 354 24.54 -6.75 -18.18
C MET A 354 24.63 -6.38 -19.66
N SER A 355 23.86 -7.11 -20.46
CA SER A 355 23.73 -6.82 -21.87
C SER A 355 23.21 -5.39 -22.08
N LYS A 356 23.48 -4.79 -23.24
CA LYS A 356 22.97 -3.45 -23.58
C LYS A 356 21.44 -3.39 -23.45
N GLU A 357 20.77 -4.53 -23.68
CA GLU A 357 19.33 -4.71 -23.56
C GLU A 357 18.87 -4.58 -22.10
N LYS A 358 19.59 -5.16 -21.14
CA LYS A 358 19.23 -5.03 -19.72
C LYS A 358 19.38 -3.60 -19.21
N LYS A 359 20.39 -2.85 -19.69
CA LYS A 359 20.52 -1.41 -19.36
C LYS A 359 19.33 -0.60 -19.89
N LYS A 360 18.97 -0.80 -21.17
CA LYS A 360 17.80 -0.15 -21.78
C LYS A 360 16.50 -0.49 -21.04
N GLU A 361 16.37 -1.75 -20.60
CA GLU A 361 15.22 -2.18 -19.82
C GLU A 361 15.15 -1.46 -18.47
N MET A 362 16.26 -1.37 -17.73
CA MET A 362 16.30 -0.64 -16.45
C MET A 362 16.00 0.85 -16.61
N GLU A 363 16.48 1.48 -17.68
CA GLU A 363 16.15 2.87 -18.02
C GLU A 363 14.65 3.04 -18.33
N ARG A 364 14.07 2.11 -19.10
CA ARG A 364 12.64 2.09 -19.41
C ARG A 364 11.78 1.95 -18.15
N ARG A 365 12.13 1.01 -17.27
CA ARG A 365 11.46 0.82 -15.97
C ARG A 365 11.51 2.08 -15.13
N TYR A 366 12.69 2.70 -15.04
CA TYR A 366 12.86 3.93 -14.27
C TYR A 366 12.05 5.10 -14.84
N MET A 367 12.00 5.26 -16.17
CA MET A 367 11.14 6.27 -16.81
C MET A 367 9.67 6.07 -16.47
N LYS A 368 9.18 4.82 -16.43
CA LYS A 368 7.81 4.53 -16.00
C LYS A 368 7.55 4.92 -14.54
N GLU A 369 8.48 4.63 -13.64
CA GLU A 369 8.38 5.06 -12.24
C GLU A 369 8.34 6.59 -12.12
N LEU A 370 9.16 7.32 -12.89
CA LEU A 370 9.13 8.78 -12.88
C LEU A 370 7.77 9.34 -13.35
N VAL A 371 7.14 8.71 -14.35
CA VAL A 371 5.80 9.08 -14.81
C VAL A 371 4.74 8.84 -13.72
N GLU A 372 4.85 7.74 -12.99
CA GLU A 372 4.02 7.45 -11.81
C GLU A 372 4.25 8.50 -10.71
N PHE A 373 5.50 8.91 -10.46
CA PHE A 373 5.86 9.86 -9.42
C PHE A 373 5.37 11.28 -9.68
N ILE A 374 5.28 11.70 -10.95
CA ILE A 374 4.73 13.02 -11.30
C ILE A 374 3.20 13.01 -11.42
N SER A 375 2.56 11.84 -11.30
CA SER A 375 1.12 11.66 -11.51
C SER A 375 0.44 11.09 -10.26
N PRO A 376 0.14 11.91 -9.22
CA PRO A 376 -0.49 11.45 -7.98
C PRO A 376 -1.78 10.63 -8.19
N THR A 377 -2.54 10.94 -9.24
CA THR A 377 -3.79 10.24 -9.58
C THR A 377 -3.55 8.79 -10.00
N MET A 378 -2.37 8.45 -10.55
CA MET A 378 -2.01 7.07 -10.90
C MET A 378 -1.71 6.21 -9.67
N GLN A 379 -1.59 6.81 -8.49
CA GLN A 379 -1.22 6.15 -7.24
C GLN A 379 -2.43 5.68 -6.44
N LEU A 380 -3.61 6.24 -6.70
CA LEU A 380 -4.85 5.94 -5.96
C LEU A 380 -5.28 4.48 -6.10
N ARG A 381 -5.65 3.87 -4.97
CA ARG A 381 -6.18 2.49 -4.87
C ARG A 381 -7.35 2.44 -3.88
N ASP A 382 -8.24 1.45 -4.03
CA ASP A 382 -9.51 1.40 -3.30
C ASP A 382 -9.41 1.09 -1.79
N VAL A 383 -8.22 0.75 -1.26
CA VAL A 383 -8.04 0.19 0.10
C VAL A 383 -7.13 1.07 0.99
N GLU A 384 -6.95 2.34 0.63
CA GLU A 384 -5.91 3.22 1.22
C GLU A 384 -6.30 3.91 2.54
N GLU A 385 -7.52 3.70 3.05
CA GLU A 385 -8.03 4.36 4.28
C GLU A 385 -7.88 3.49 5.55
N GLN A 386 -7.17 2.36 5.45
CA GLN A 386 -6.97 1.44 6.57
C GLN A 386 -5.94 1.97 7.58
N GLY A 387 -6.30 2.04 8.87
CA GLY A 387 -5.38 2.32 9.97
C GLY A 387 -4.40 1.17 10.28
N ARG A 388 -3.37 1.44 11.09
CA ARG A 388 -2.33 0.47 11.42
C ARG A 388 -2.85 -0.70 12.24
N THR A 389 -2.51 -1.92 11.84
CA THR A 389 -2.95 -3.14 12.55
C THR A 389 -1.91 -3.69 13.53
N THR A 390 -0.62 -3.40 13.32
CA THR A 390 0.48 -3.89 14.17
C THR A 390 0.92 -2.90 15.25
N GLY A 391 1.43 -3.43 16.37
CA GLY A 391 1.87 -2.66 17.54
C GLY A 391 0.77 -2.47 18.60
N LEU A 392 1.20 -2.16 19.82
CA LEU A 392 0.31 -1.87 20.96
C LEU A 392 -0.66 -0.72 20.67
N GLU A 393 -1.90 -0.83 21.13
CA GLU A 393 -2.97 0.16 20.87
C GLU A 393 -2.61 1.57 21.33
N GLU A 394 -2.19 1.74 22.58
CA GLU A 394 -1.73 3.02 23.13
C GLU A 394 -0.59 3.64 22.29
N TRP A 395 0.30 2.81 21.73
CA TRP A 395 1.41 3.28 20.90
C TRP A 395 0.92 3.77 19.52
N ARG A 396 -0.06 3.09 18.92
CA ARG A 396 -0.68 3.51 17.66
C ARG A 396 -1.49 4.80 17.86
N GLU A 397 -2.23 4.92 18.96
CA GLU A 397 -3.00 6.12 19.32
C GLU A 397 -2.10 7.34 19.50
N GLN A 398 -0.99 7.20 20.24
CA GLN A 398 -0.01 8.29 20.43
C GLN A 398 0.57 8.81 19.11
N ARG A 399 0.66 7.95 18.11
CA ARG A 399 1.17 8.29 16.78
C ARG A 399 0.08 8.73 15.80
N GLY A 400 -1.19 8.68 16.20
CA GLY A 400 -2.33 8.95 15.32
C GLY A 400 -2.53 7.92 14.21
N GLU A 401 -1.93 6.74 14.33
CA GLU A 401 -1.89 5.71 13.27
C GLU A 401 -3.10 4.75 13.33
N THR A 402 -4.09 4.99 14.20
CA THR A 402 -5.30 4.16 14.34
C THR A 402 -6.28 4.29 13.16
N GLY A 403 -6.05 5.26 12.28
CA GLY A 403 -7.01 5.71 11.28
C GLY A 403 -8.11 6.57 11.91
N ASN A 404 -8.77 7.38 11.08
CA ASN A 404 -10.03 8.03 11.49
C ASN A 404 -11.09 6.93 11.62
N GLY A 405 -11.85 6.89 12.72
CA GLY A 405 -12.96 5.94 12.92
C GLY A 405 -13.74 5.74 11.61
N THR A 406 -13.60 4.55 11.03
CA THR A 406 -13.77 4.37 9.59
C THR A 406 -15.23 4.27 9.17
N SER A 407 -15.70 5.25 8.39
CA SER A 407 -16.40 4.89 7.15
C SER A 407 -15.36 4.23 6.26
N THR A 408 -15.47 2.92 5.99
CA THR A 408 -14.54 2.22 5.08
C THR A 408 -14.81 2.57 3.61
N GLY A 409 -15.83 3.40 3.33
CA GLY A 409 -16.28 3.74 1.98
C GLY A 409 -16.70 2.52 1.15
N ARG A 410 -16.75 1.33 1.75
CA ARG A 410 -16.80 0.06 1.05
C ARG A 410 -18.23 -0.22 0.59
N VAL A 411 -18.49 0.08 -0.68
CA VAL A 411 -19.78 -0.17 -1.31
C VAL A 411 -19.71 -1.48 -2.09
N LEU A 412 -20.58 -2.42 -1.75
CA LEU A 412 -20.64 -3.74 -2.37
C LEU A 412 -21.38 -3.67 -3.71
N MET A 413 -20.68 -3.99 -4.80
CA MET A 413 -21.27 -4.07 -6.13
C MET A 413 -21.46 -5.53 -6.56
N PRO A 414 -22.54 -5.87 -7.27
CA PRO A 414 -22.75 -7.20 -7.85
C PRO A 414 -21.62 -7.60 -8.81
N THR A 415 -21.26 -8.88 -8.81
CA THR A 415 -20.37 -9.47 -9.80
C THR A 415 -21.11 -9.72 -11.11
N GLU A 416 -20.37 -9.84 -12.22
CA GLU A 416 -20.96 -10.22 -13.52
C GLU A 416 -21.76 -11.53 -13.44
N LYS A 417 -21.28 -12.50 -12.66
CA LYS A 417 -21.96 -13.78 -12.46
C LYS A 417 -23.29 -13.61 -11.73
N GLU A 418 -23.35 -12.79 -10.69
CA GLU A 418 -24.57 -12.49 -9.93
C GLU A 418 -25.60 -11.77 -10.83
N ILE A 419 -25.15 -10.81 -11.64
CA ILE A 419 -25.99 -10.11 -12.63
C ILE A 419 -26.54 -11.10 -13.66
N LEU A 420 -25.69 -11.97 -14.24
CA LEU A 420 -26.10 -12.99 -15.21
C LEU A 420 -27.09 -14.01 -14.60
N SER A 421 -26.87 -14.39 -13.34
CA SER A 421 -27.77 -15.29 -12.60
C SER A 421 -29.04 -14.61 -12.09
N LYS A 422 -29.15 -13.29 -12.27
CA LYS A 422 -30.23 -12.42 -11.77
C LYS A 422 -30.40 -12.40 -10.25
N VAL A 423 -29.41 -12.85 -9.49
CA VAL A 423 -29.47 -12.91 -8.03
C VAL A 423 -28.14 -12.49 -7.42
N PHE A 424 -28.19 -11.52 -6.51
CA PHE A 424 -27.12 -11.23 -5.54
C PHE A 424 -27.52 -11.81 -4.18
N SER A 425 -26.59 -12.48 -3.49
CA SER A 425 -26.85 -13.04 -2.16
C SER A 425 -25.63 -12.91 -1.27
N LEU A 426 -25.79 -12.23 -0.13
CA LEU A 426 -24.78 -12.10 0.91
C LEU A 426 -25.34 -12.60 2.24
N GLU A 427 -24.58 -13.45 2.91
CA GLU A 427 -24.89 -13.97 4.24
C GLU A 427 -23.71 -13.74 5.19
N TYR A 428 -23.99 -13.45 6.46
CA TYR A 428 -22.98 -13.36 7.52
C TYR A 428 -23.35 -14.26 8.69
N ASP A 429 -22.38 -15.04 9.18
CA ASP A 429 -22.50 -15.90 10.35
C ASP A 429 -21.63 -15.32 11.48
N CYS A 430 -22.30 -14.83 12.54
CA CYS A 430 -21.62 -14.21 13.67
C CYS A 430 -20.86 -15.22 14.53
N ALA A 431 -21.28 -16.48 14.60
CA ALA A 431 -20.58 -17.52 15.35
C ALA A 431 -19.23 -17.85 14.70
N LYS A 432 -19.22 -18.04 13.37
CA LYS A 432 -18.03 -18.39 12.59
C LYS A 432 -17.16 -17.19 12.22
N ASP A 433 -17.68 -15.98 12.44
CA ASP A 433 -17.08 -14.73 12.01
C ASP A 433 -16.76 -14.71 10.51
N GLN A 434 -17.77 -15.03 9.69
CA GLN A 434 -17.56 -15.29 8.28
C GLN A 434 -18.76 -14.87 7.42
N TYR A 435 -18.48 -14.19 6.32
CA TYR A 435 -19.43 -13.94 5.24
C TYR A 435 -19.39 -15.05 4.20
N ARG A 436 -20.55 -15.34 3.60
CA ARG A 436 -20.71 -16.17 2.41
C ARG A 436 -21.33 -15.33 1.29
N ARG A 437 -20.65 -15.24 0.15
CA ARG A 437 -21.14 -14.58 -1.06
C ARG A 437 -20.97 -15.53 -2.25
N GLY A 438 -22.05 -16.20 -2.65
CA GLY A 438 -21.95 -17.32 -3.59
C GLY A 438 -21.10 -18.47 -3.02
N VAL A 439 -19.97 -18.77 -3.67
CA VAL A 439 -19.00 -19.79 -3.22
C VAL A 439 -17.90 -19.23 -2.32
N ASP A 440 -17.78 -17.91 -2.26
CA ASP A 440 -16.69 -17.25 -1.55
C ASP A 440 -16.99 -17.16 -0.06
N LEU A 441 -15.96 -17.43 0.75
CA LEU A 441 -15.99 -17.35 2.20
C LEU A 441 -15.00 -16.29 2.68
N ILE A 442 -15.50 -15.22 3.30
CA ILE A 442 -14.71 -14.06 3.69
C ILE A 442 -14.74 -13.94 5.22
N LYS A 443 -13.59 -14.12 5.88
CA LYS A 443 -13.50 -14.06 7.35
C LYS A 443 -13.50 -12.61 7.86
N GLY A 444 -14.01 -12.43 9.08
CA GLY A 444 -14.04 -11.17 9.82
C GLY A 444 -15.30 -10.36 9.57
N TRP A 445 -16.01 -10.01 10.64
CA TRP A 445 -17.26 -9.23 10.60
C TRP A 445 -17.08 -7.84 9.98
N GLN A 446 -15.93 -7.20 10.21
CA GLN A 446 -15.62 -5.90 9.63
C GLN A 446 -15.32 -5.95 8.11
N SER A 447 -15.12 -7.14 7.54
CA SER A 447 -14.54 -7.28 6.20
C SER A 447 -15.43 -6.76 5.07
N LEU A 448 -16.76 -6.71 5.24
CA LEU A 448 -17.69 -6.21 4.21
C LEU A 448 -18.58 -5.06 4.71
N VAL A 449 -18.25 -4.49 5.86
CA VAL A 449 -18.96 -3.36 6.48
C VAL A 449 -18.49 -2.07 5.84
N SER A 450 -19.41 -1.20 5.43
CA SER A 450 -19.16 0.11 4.79
C SER A 450 -18.89 1.24 5.79
N LYS A 451 -19.46 1.15 7.00
CA LYS A 451 -19.20 2.06 8.11
C LYS A 451 -19.31 1.33 9.43
N GLN A 452 -18.37 1.59 10.34
CA GLN A 452 -18.48 1.14 11.72
C GLN A 452 -18.03 2.23 12.68
N GLU A 453 -18.74 2.38 13.79
CA GLU A 453 -18.41 3.34 14.83
C GLU A 453 -18.73 2.75 16.19
N ASN A 454 -17.74 2.72 17.10
CA ASN A 454 -17.89 2.27 18.49
C ASN A 454 -18.53 0.88 18.65
N VAL A 455 -18.36 -0.03 17.70
CA VAL A 455 -18.89 -1.40 17.72
C VAL A 455 -17.77 -2.43 17.69
N CYS A 456 -17.98 -3.57 18.33
CA CYS A 456 -17.08 -4.71 18.30
C CYS A 456 -17.85 -6.03 18.31
N ARG A 457 -17.20 -7.10 17.83
CA ARG A 457 -17.67 -8.47 17.98
C ARG A 457 -17.07 -9.08 19.25
N VAL A 458 -17.92 -9.66 20.10
CA VAL A 458 -17.54 -10.33 21.34
C VAL A 458 -17.80 -11.83 21.22
N VAL A 459 -16.85 -12.63 21.72
CA VAL A 459 -17.00 -14.09 21.88
C VAL A 459 -16.89 -14.39 23.36
N ASP A 460 -18.01 -14.77 23.98
CA ASP A 460 -18.07 -15.19 25.38
C ASP A 460 -17.96 -16.72 25.42
N GLN A 461 -16.75 -17.22 25.72
CA GLN A 461 -16.48 -18.66 25.79
C GLN A 461 -17.18 -19.32 26.99
N MET A 462 -17.46 -18.58 28.08
CA MET A 462 -18.13 -19.13 29.25
C MET A 462 -19.62 -19.34 28.99
N LYS A 463 -20.24 -18.41 28.24
CA LYS A 463 -21.65 -18.49 27.84
C LYS A 463 -21.87 -19.19 26.50
N ASN A 464 -20.79 -19.57 25.82
CA ASN A 464 -20.78 -20.24 24.51
C ASN A 464 -21.57 -19.47 23.43
N VAL A 465 -21.38 -18.16 23.37
CA VAL A 465 -22.08 -17.26 22.44
C VAL A 465 -21.14 -16.28 21.73
N ALA A 466 -21.55 -15.82 20.55
CA ALA A 466 -20.98 -14.68 19.85
C ALA A 466 -22.06 -13.62 19.59
N TYR A 467 -21.69 -12.35 19.61
CA TYR A 467 -22.57 -11.22 19.28
C TYR A 467 -21.75 -9.98 18.89
N ILE A 468 -22.41 -8.99 18.30
CA ILE A 468 -21.86 -7.65 18.05
C ILE A 468 -22.50 -6.66 19.03
N CYS A 469 -21.72 -5.80 19.67
CA CYS A 469 -22.21 -4.80 20.61
C CYS A 469 -21.42 -3.50 20.52
N CYS A 470 -21.85 -2.48 21.28
CA CYS A 470 -21.01 -1.30 21.53
C CYS A 470 -19.71 -1.70 22.25
N GLN A 471 -18.62 -1.02 21.94
CA GLN A 471 -17.35 -1.14 22.66
C GLN A 471 -17.53 -0.73 24.13
N GLU A 472 -16.76 -1.37 25.03
CA GLU A 472 -16.75 -1.03 26.46
C GLU A 472 -16.48 0.48 26.63
N SER A 473 -17.22 1.14 27.53
CA SER A 473 -17.24 2.60 27.78
C SER A 473 -17.98 3.51 26.78
N LYS A 474 -18.52 2.99 25.66
CA LYS A 474 -19.27 3.79 24.68
C LYS A 474 -20.78 3.61 24.81
N ALA A 475 -21.52 4.71 24.85
CA ALA A 475 -22.98 4.70 25.03
C ALA A 475 -23.76 4.38 23.74
N ASN A 476 -23.17 4.65 22.57
CA ASN A 476 -23.79 4.49 21.26
C ASN A 476 -22.78 3.88 20.27
N GLY A 477 -23.30 3.18 19.26
CA GLY A 477 -22.51 2.64 18.15
C GLY A 477 -23.31 2.56 16.85
N GLU A 478 -22.62 2.48 15.73
CA GLU A 478 -23.21 2.38 14.39
C GLU A 478 -22.49 1.32 13.57
N LEU A 479 -23.26 0.59 12.75
CA LEU A 479 -22.76 -0.39 11.80
C LEU A 479 -23.54 -0.25 10.48
N CYS A 480 -22.86 -0.20 9.34
CA CYS A 480 -23.51 -0.04 8.04
C CYS A 480 -22.95 -1.05 7.02
N TRP A 481 -23.83 -1.61 6.19
CA TRP A 481 -23.48 -2.24 4.93
C TRP A 481 -24.06 -1.40 3.78
N SER A 482 -23.24 -1.07 2.78
CA SER A 482 -23.66 -0.29 1.62
C SER A 482 -23.56 -1.14 0.36
N PHE A 483 -24.58 -1.07 -0.49
CA PHE A 483 -24.69 -1.81 -1.75
C PHE A 483 -24.94 -0.82 -2.89
N ASP A 484 -24.26 -1.00 -4.03
CA ASP A 484 -24.54 -0.24 -5.27
C ASP A 484 -24.73 -1.21 -6.43
N PHE A 485 -25.95 -1.25 -6.93
CA PHE A 485 -26.40 -2.10 -8.02
C PHE A 485 -26.25 -1.40 -9.40
N GLY A 486 -25.66 -0.19 -9.45
CA GLY A 486 -25.37 0.54 -10.66
C GLY A 486 -26.61 0.83 -11.51
N VAL A 487 -26.54 0.54 -12.81
CA VAL A 487 -27.67 0.76 -13.73
C VAL A 487 -28.71 -0.37 -13.72
N HIS A 488 -28.50 -1.42 -12.90
CA HIS A 488 -29.36 -2.60 -12.91
C HIS A 488 -30.61 -2.38 -12.05
N LYS A 489 -31.78 -2.63 -12.64
CA LYS A 489 -33.05 -2.51 -11.91
C LYS A 489 -33.23 -3.70 -10.97
N ILE A 490 -33.52 -3.39 -9.71
CA ILE A 490 -33.82 -4.36 -8.67
C ILE A 490 -35.33 -4.59 -8.67
N ARG A 491 -35.74 -5.83 -8.92
CA ARG A 491 -37.15 -6.23 -8.87
C ARG A 491 -37.63 -6.30 -7.42
N ASN A 492 -36.83 -6.94 -6.57
CA ASN A 492 -37.12 -7.19 -5.16
C ASN A 492 -35.81 -7.34 -4.40
N ILE A 493 -35.78 -6.88 -3.14
CA ILE A 493 -34.74 -7.20 -2.18
C ILE A 493 -35.33 -7.76 -0.88
N GLU A 494 -34.74 -8.85 -0.40
CA GLU A 494 -35.06 -9.49 0.86
C GLU A 494 -33.95 -9.22 1.87
N PHE A 495 -34.33 -8.76 3.05
CA PHE A 495 -33.45 -8.53 4.19
C PHE A 495 -33.87 -9.39 5.37
N ARG A 496 -32.88 -10.03 6.00
CA ARG A 496 -33.09 -10.80 7.23
C ARG A 496 -31.98 -10.56 8.24
N LEU A 497 -32.38 -10.22 9.46
CA LEU A 497 -31.54 -10.00 10.64
C LEU A 497 -32.01 -10.93 11.78
N ASP A 498 -31.32 -12.05 11.96
CA ASP A 498 -31.66 -13.04 13.00
C ASP A 498 -30.97 -12.70 14.34
N GLY A 499 -31.62 -12.98 15.48
CA GLY A 499 -30.97 -12.83 16.80
C GLY A 499 -30.97 -11.41 17.38
N ILE A 500 -31.99 -10.61 17.07
CA ILE A 500 -32.24 -9.31 17.73
C ILE A 500 -32.76 -9.57 19.15
N LYS A 501 -31.94 -9.37 20.19
CA LYS A 501 -32.39 -9.39 21.59
C LYS A 501 -32.10 -8.07 22.28
N LYS A 502 -33.11 -7.49 22.93
CA LYS A 502 -32.98 -6.29 23.76
C LYS A 502 -32.64 -6.70 25.19
N ALA A 503 -31.43 -6.42 25.64
CA ALA A 503 -31.12 -6.34 27.06
C ALA A 503 -30.82 -4.86 27.35
N ASN A 504 -31.71 -4.20 28.10
CA ASN A 504 -31.63 -2.83 28.63
C ASN A 504 -31.29 -1.63 27.69
N GLY A 505 -30.97 -1.87 26.40
CA GLY A 505 -30.71 -0.85 25.38
C GLY A 505 -31.65 -0.92 24.17
N ILE A 506 -31.52 0.05 23.26
CA ILE A 506 -32.30 0.21 22.03
C ILE A 506 -31.38 -0.03 20.83
N MET A 507 -31.73 -1.04 20.03
CA MET A 507 -31.16 -1.28 18.70
C MET A 507 -32.17 -0.91 17.62
N LYS A 508 -31.73 -0.17 16.60
CA LYS A 508 -32.54 0.22 15.43
C LYS A 508 -31.83 -0.19 14.13
N ALA A 509 -32.46 -1.08 13.37
CA ALA A 509 -32.05 -1.40 12.02
C ALA A 509 -32.87 -0.57 11.02
N ILE A 510 -32.19 0.11 10.10
CA ILE A 510 -32.75 1.04 9.12
C ILE A 510 -32.18 0.69 7.76
N ILE A 511 -33.03 0.62 6.75
CA ILE A 511 -32.62 0.47 5.35
C ILE A 511 -32.93 1.77 4.63
N CYS A 512 -31.93 2.36 3.98
CA CYS A 512 -32.09 3.60 3.21
C CYS A 512 -31.79 3.36 1.73
N TYR A 513 -32.63 3.87 0.84
CA TYR A 513 -32.43 3.89 -0.60
C TYR A 513 -33.01 5.19 -1.19
N GLY A 514 -32.21 5.92 -1.96
CA GLY A 514 -32.57 7.29 -2.36
C GLY A 514 -32.83 8.17 -1.14
N ASP A 515 -33.98 8.86 -1.13
CA ASP A 515 -34.45 9.70 -0.01
C ASP A 515 -35.36 8.93 0.98
N ILE A 516 -35.53 7.63 0.80
CA ILE A 516 -36.43 6.80 1.61
C ILE A 516 -35.60 6.00 2.62
N CYS A 517 -35.99 6.05 3.91
CA CYS A 517 -35.45 5.19 4.95
C CYS A 517 -36.57 4.44 5.67
N ILE A 518 -36.45 3.13 5.78
CA ILE A 518 -37.44 2.21 6.36
C ILE A 518 -36.82 1.52 7.57
N MET A 519 -37.54 1.54 8.69
CA MET A 519 -37.16 0.77 9.88
C MET A 519 -37.43 -0.71 9.65
N VAL A 520 -36.45 -1.57 9.91
CA VAL A 520 -36.65 -3.03 9.87
C VAL A 520 -37.55 -3.45 11.03
N PRO A 521 -38.59 -4.26 10.78
CA PRO A 521 -39.47 -4.75 11.83
C PRO A 521 -38.72 -5.55 12.92
N PRO A 522 -39.26 -5.66 14.14
CA PRO A 522 -38.65 -6.47 15.20
C PRO A 522 -38.51 -7.95 14.87
N THR A 523 -39.25 -8.47 13.88
CA THR A 523 -39.09 -9.83 13.34
C THR A 523 -37.75 -10.04 12.64
N GLY A 524 -37.08 -8.94 12.25
CA GLY A 524 -35.80 -8.97 11.52
C GLY A 524 -35.96 -9.18 10.03
N GLU A 525 -37.16 -9.43 9.52
CA GLU A 525 -37.45 -9.68 8.10
C GLU A 525 -38.10 -8.44 7.45
N LEU A 526 -37.57 -8.02 6.31
CA LEU A 526 -38.14 -6.96 5.47
C LEU A 526 -37.96 -7.32 4.00
N GLU A 527 -39.03 -7.20 3.23
CA GLU A 527 -39.03 -7.37 1.78
C GLU A 527 -39.45 -6.05 1.15
N LEU A 528 -38.70 -5.59 0.15
CA LEU A 528 -39.00 -4.35 -0.57
C LEU A 528 -39.21 -4.65 -2.05
N GLU A 529 -40.41 -4.35 -2.52
CA GLU A 529 -40.78 -4.41 -3.93
C GLU A 529 -40.57 -3.04 -4.57
N THR A 530 -39.97 -3.00 -5.76
CA THR A 530 -39.85 -1.77 -6.58
C THR A 530 -39.01 -0.67 -5.93
N ILE A 531 -37.68 -0.79 -6.03
CA ILE A 531 -36.73 0.17 -5.47
C ILE A 531 -36.34 1.21 -6.52
N GLU A 532 -36.67 2.48 -6.29
CA GLU A 532 -36.21 3.60 -7.11
C GLU A 532 -34.82 4.06 -6.62
N GLY A 533 -33.77 3.40 -7.12
CA GLY A 533 -32.39 3.76 -6.79
C GLY A 533 -31.43 2.58 -6.95
N SER A 534 -30.16 2.88 -7.24
CA SER A 534 -29.10 1.88 -7.34
C SER A 534 -28.41 1.59 -6.02
N LYS A 535 -28.46 2.52 -5.07
CA LYS A 535 -27.72 2.46 -3.81
C LYS A 535 -28.63 2.15 -2.64
N ILE A 536 -28.22 1.20 -1.81
CA ILE A 536 -28.94 0.78 -0.61
C ILE A 536 -27.98 0.67 0.57
N ASP A 537 -28.33 1.31 1.68
CA ASP A 537 -27.61 1.20 2.94
C ASP A 537 -28.44 0.43 3.98
N VAL A 538 -27.82 -0.53 4.65
CA VAL A 538 -28.37 -1.22 5.83
C VAL A 538 -27.63 -0.73 7.07
N LYS A 539 -28.27 0.13 7.85
CA LYS A 539 -27.70 0.79 9.03
C LYS A 539 -28.25 0.20 10.31
N ILE A 540 -27.38 -0.18 11.24
CA ILE A 540 -27.70 -0.64 12.58
C ILE A 540 -27.18 0.38 13.58
N HIS A 541 -28.07 0.93 14.38
CA HIS A 541 -27.75 1.86 15.46
C HIS A 541 -27.93 1.16 16.80
N PHE A 542 -26.92 1.28 17.65
CA PHE A 542 -26.90 0.78 19.02
C PHE A 542 -26.96 1.97 19.97
N SER A 543 -27.81 1.88 21.01
CA SER A 543 -27.89 2.89 22.06
C SER A 543 -28.19 2.24 23.41
N GLY A 544 -27.42 2.60 24.44
CA GLY A 544 -27.51 2.01 25.77
C GLY A 544 -26.54 0.84 26.01
N VAL A 545 -26.26 0.60 27.30
CA VAL A 545 -25.32 -0.44 27.77
C VAL A 545 -25.95 -1.83 27.56
N ASP A 546 -25.13 -2.83 27.22
CA ASP A 546 -25.54 -4.23 26.97
C ASP A 546 -26.43 -4.50 25.73
N THR A 547 -26.43 -3.61 24.74
CA THR A 547 -27.13 -3.86 23.46
C THR A 547 -26.36 -4.87 22.60
N GLN A 548 -27.00 -5.98 22.22
CA GLN A 548 -26.38 -7.08 21.47
C GLN A 548 -27.12 -7.34 20.14
N LEU A 549 -26.36 -7.42 19.05
CA LEU A 549 -26.81 -7.83 17.73
C LEU A 549 -26.28 -9.25 17.44
N PHE A 550 -27.08 -10.09 16.79
CA PHE A 550 -26.70 -11.45 16.36
C PHE A 550 -26.28 -12.38 17.51
N LEU A 551 -26.93 -12.29 18.68
CA LEU A 551 -26.61 -13.18 19.79
C LEU A 551 -26.89 -14.65 19.42
N ILE A 552 -25.83 -15.40 19.14
CA ILE A 552 -25.92 -16.76 18.60
C ILE A 552 -24.98 -17.71 19.37
N ASN A 553 -25.40 -18.97 19.51
CA ASN A 553 -24.60 -20.03 20.11
C ASN A 553 -23.46 -20.47 19.17
N LEU A 554 -22.24 -20.63 19.68
CA LEU A 554 -21.06 -20.99 18.88
C LEU A 554 -21.16 -22.36 18.17
N HIS A 555 -22.01 -23.25 18.66
CA HIS A 555 -22.24 -24.60 18.09
C HIS A 555 -23.54 -24.70 17.27
N SER A 556 -24.21 -23.58 17.01
CA SER A 556 -25.38 -23.55 16.12
C SER A 556 -24.97 -23.97 14.71
N VAL A 557 -25.65 -24.98 14.15
CA VAL A 557 -25.22 -25.64 12.92
C VAL A 557 -25.65 -24.86 11.66
N ASP A 558 -26.79 -24.14 11.69
CA ASP A 558 -27.33 -23.47 10.50
C ASP A 558 -28.13 -22.18 10.81
N TYR A 559 -27.45 -21.05 11.03
CA TYR A 559 -28.12 -19.75 10.99
C TYR A 559 -27.21 -18.67 10.40
N SER A 560 -27.67 -18.03 9.31
CA SER A 560 -27.11 -16.77 8.83
C SER A 560 -27.64 -15.63 9.72
N SER A 561 -26.78 -14.98 10.49
CA SER A 561 -27.13 -13.86 11.37
C SER A 561 -27.65 -12.65 10.59
N PHE A 562 -27.07 -12.40 9.41
CA PHE A 562 -27.51 -11.38 8.46
C PHE A 562 -27.59 -11.97 7.06
N ARG A 563 -28.64 -11.63 6.32
CA ARG A 563 -28.82 -12.02 4.91
C ARG A 563 -29.41 -10.87 4.11
N VAL A 564 -28.85 -10.65 2.93
CA VAL A 564 -29.39 -9.77 1.89
C VAL A 564 -29.45 -10.54 0.59
N LYS A 565 -30.63 -10.55 -0.04
CA LYS A 565 -30.81 -11.10 -1.40
C LYS A 565 -31.48 -10.08 -2.29
N ALA A 566 -30.85 -9.72 -3.40
CA ALA A 566 -31.42 -8.82 -4.39
C ALA A 566 -31.65 -9.57 -5.71
N PHE A 567 -32.83 -9.38 -6.28
CA PHE A 567 -33.25 -10.00 -7.54
C PHE A 567 -33.26 -8.95 -8.65
N PHE A 568 -32.49 -9.19 -9.71
CA PHE A 568 -32.40 -8.29 -10.86
C PHE A 568 -33.52 -8.60 -11.88
N SER A 569 -34.01 -7.57 -12.56
CA SER A 569 -35.01 -7.70 -13.65
C SER A 569 -34.44 -8.34 -14.91
#